data_AF-A0A533Y397-F1
#
_entry.id   AF-A0A533Y397-F1
#
_cell.length_a   1.000
_cell.length_b   1.000
_cell.length_c   1.000
_cell.angle_alpha   90.00
_cell.angle_beta   90.00
_cell.angle_gamma   90.00
#
_symmetry.space_group_name_H-M   'P 1'
#
loop_
_entity.id
_entity.type
_entity.pdbx_description
1 polymer ?
#
loop_
_entity_poly.entity_id
_entity_poly.type
_entity_poly.pdbx_seq_one_letter_code
_entity_poly.pdbx_strand_id
1 'polypeptide(L)'
;MGPTKVIVKGHGIYDAMTGKLIQGGFTSPQALQDYAAHHYIVLPEVDKAGRPWELDGNPVYCLRGARYESLDELPLHLSRCPDCGGMGIRTDEITVESDCIRCVQCGHEFDTRLEMMET
;
A
#
# COMPACT_ATOMS: atom_id res chain seq x y z
N MET A 1 1.83 -16.75 11.20
CA MET A 1 0.96 -16.56 10.02
C MET A 1 0.40 -15.15 10.12
N GLY A 2 0.68 -14.30 9.14
CA GLY A 2 0.09 -12.97 9.04
C GLY A 2 -1.34 -13.02 8.45
N PRO A 3 -2.01 -11.87 8.32
CA PRO A 3 -3.32 -11.79 7.67
C PRO A 3 -3.24 -12.24 6.22
N THR A 4 -4.35 -12.74 5.69
CA THR A 4 -4.42 -13.16 4.28
C THR A 4 -4.33 -11.93 3.38
N LYS A 5 -3.32 -11.89 2.50
CA LYS A 5 -3.20 -10.84 1.48
C LYS A 5 -4.23 -11.05 0.39
N VAL A 6 -4.94 -9.99 0.05
CA VAL A 6 -6.04 -10.07 -0.92
C VAL A 6 -5.88 -9.04 -2.03
N ILE A 7 -6.50 -9.31 -3.16
CA ILE A 7 -6.67 -8.36 -4.26
C ILE A 7 -8.15 -8.06 -4.46
N VAL A 8 -8.45 -6.80 -4.79
CA VAL A 8 -9.80 -6.34 -5.11
C VAL A 8 -9.97 -6.35 -6.63
N LYS A 9 -10.95 -7.09 -7.14
CA LYS A 9 -11.30 -7.13 -8.56
C LYS A 9 -12.79 -6.92 -8.71
N GLY A 10 -13.17 -5.80 -9.34
CA GLY A 10 -14.57 -5.38 -9.42
C GLY A 10 -15.21 -5.27 -8.04
N HIS A 11 -16.27 -6.03 -7.80
CA HIS A 11 -17.02 -6.04 -6.54
C HIS A 11 -16.63 -7.20 -5.60
N GLY A 12 -15.41 -7.74 -5.72
CA GLY A 12 -14.97 -8.91 -4.96
C GLY A 12 -13.54 -8.83 -4.44
N ILE A 13 -13.31 -9.58 -3.37
CA ILE A 13 -12.04 -9.82 -2.71
C ILE A 13 -11.59 -11.24 -3.05
N TYR A 14 -10.35 -11.37 -3.52
CA TYR A 14 -9.74 -12.64 -3.90
C TYR A 14 -8.46 -12.83 -3.11
N ASP A 15 -8.15 -14.06 -2.73
CA ASP A 15 -6.86 -14.43 -2.18
C ASP A 15 -5.76 -14.08 -3.20
N ALA A 16 -4.76 -13.32 -2.77
CA ALA A 16 -3.75 -12.78 -3.68
C ALA A 16 -2.78 -13.87 -4.19
N MET A 17 -2.56 -14.94 -3.42
CA MET A 17 -1.66 -16.04 -3.77
C MET A 17 -2.31 -17.04 -4.74
N THR A 18 -3.56 -17.38 -4.48
CA THR A 18 -4.28 -18.47 -5.16
C THR A 18 -5.28 -17.96 -6.18
N GLY A 19 -5.65 -16.68 -6.12
CA GLY A 19 -6.71 -16.09 -6.95
C GLY A 19 -8.12 -16.57 -6.58
N LYS A 20 -8.29 -17.32 -5.49
CA LYS A 20 -9.58 -17.83 -5.06
C LYS A 20 -10.47 -16.70 -4.56
N LEU A 21 -11.73 -16.66 -4.99
CA LEU A 21 -12.72 -15.73 -4.43
C LEU A 21 -12.93 -16.00 -2.94
N ILE A 22 -12.74 -14.97 -2.12
CA ILE A 22 -13.01 -15.00 -0.68
C ILE A 22 -14.42 -14.49 -0.43
N GLN A 23 -14.74 -13.31 -0.98
CA GLN A 23 -16.06 -12.69 -0.85
C GLN A 23 -16.35 -11.77 -2.02
N GLY A 24 -17.62 -11.72 -2.44
CA GLY A 24 -18.09 -10.85 -3.54
C GLY A 24 -19.30 -10.02 -3.15
N GLY A 25 -19.75 -9.17 -4.09
CA GLY A 25 -20.97 -8.38 -3.94
C GLY A 25 -20.79 -7.05 -3.19
N PHE A 26 -19.56 -6.56 -3.05
CA PHE A 26 -19.31 -5.27 -2.40
C PHE A 26 -19.80 -4.11 -3.25
N THR A 27 -20.67 -3.27 -2.68
CA THR A 27 -21.28 -2.12 -3.37
C THR A 27 -20.54 -0.81 -3.13
N SER A 28 -19.59 -0.76 -2.21
CA SER A 28 -18.82 0.44 -1.88
C SER A 28 -17.43 0.12 -1.34
N PRO A 29 -16.47 1.06 -1.45
CA PRO A 29 -15.16 0.95 -0.79
C PRO A 29 -15.27 0.83 0.74
N GLN A 30 -16.26 1.49 1.34
CA GLN A 30 -16.52 1.40 2.78
C GLN A 30 -16.83 -0.05 3.18
N ALA A 31 -17.70 -0.74 2.45
CA ALA A 31 -18.06 -2.13 2.73
C ALA A 31 -16.85 -3.09 2.62
N LEU A 32 -15.89 -2.80 1.74
CA LEU A 32 -14.63 -3.54 1.67
C LEU A 32 -13.79 -3.34 2.93
N GLN A 33 -13.66 -2.09 3.39
CA GLN A 33 -12.91 -1.74 4.60
C GLN A 33 -13.55 -2.34 5.86
N ASP A 34 -14.88 -2.25 5.98
CA ASP A 34 -15.64 -2.88 7.07
C ASP A 34 -15.44 -4.40 7.08
N TYR A 35 -15.47 -5.05 5.91
CA TYR A 35 -15.20 -6.48 5.82
C TYR A 35 -13.77 -6.80 6.28
N ALA A 36 -12.77 -6.05 5.80
CA ALA A 36 -11.38 -6.24 6.20
C ALA A 36 -11.15 -6.01 7.71
N ALA A 37 -11.85 -5.06 8.33
CA ALA A 37 -11.74 -4.78 9.76
C ALA A 37 -12.26 -5.94 10.65
N HIS A 38 -13.17 -6.76 10.13
CA HIS A 38 -13.77 -7.89 10.87
C HIS A 38 -13.21 -9.27 10.46
N HIS A 39 -12.33 -9.32 9.47
CA HIS A 39 -11.74 -10.56 8.96
C HIS A 39 -10.22 -10.48 9.02
N TYR A 40 -9.55 -11.63 9.15
CA TYR A 40 -8.08 -11.67 9.22
C TYR A 40 -7.45 -11.56 7.82
N ILE A 41 -7.71 -10.45 7.14
CA ILE A 41 -7.23 -10.13 5.78
C ILE A 41 -6.56 -8.75 5.74
N VAL A 42 -5.78 -8.48 4.69
CA VAL A 42 -5.18 -7.17 4.43
C VAL A 42 -5.44 -6.73 2.99
N LEU A 43 -6.03 -5.55 2.83
CA LEU A 43 -6.28 -4.93 1.54
C LEU A 43 -4.99 -4.32 0.96
N PRO A 44 -4.87 -4.22 -0.38
CA PRO A 44 -3.75 -3.51 -0.98
C PRO A 44 -3.84 -2.01 -0.65
N GLU A 45 -2.69 -1.37 -0.55
CA GLU A 45 -2.61 0.08 -0.32
C GLU A 45 -3.18 0.85 -1.51
N VAL A 46 -3.84 1.95 -1.21
CA VAL A 46 -4.40 2.87 -2.22
C VAL A 46 -3.93 4.30 -1.98
N ASP A 47 -3.90 5.08 -3.05
CA ASP A 47 -3.74 6.53 -2.97
C ASP A 47 -5.05 7.23 -2.54
N LYS A 48 -5.00 8.56 -2.35
CA LYS A 48 -6.20 9.33 -1.93
C LYS A 48 -7.32 9.32 -2.99
N ALA A 49 -7.02 8.98 -4.23
CA ALA A 49 -8.00 8.82 -5.30
C ALA A 49 -8.56 7.38 -5.38
N GLY A 50 -8.13 6.48 -4.47
CA GLY A 50 -8.54 5.08 -4.45
C GLY A 50 -7.84 4.20 -5.48
N ARG A 51 -6.75 4.69 -6.12
CA ARG A 51 -5.96 3.89 -7.07
C ARG A 51 -5.03 2.95 -6.29
N PRO A 52 -5.00 1.66 -6.62
CA PRO A 52 -4.14 0.70 -5.93
C PRO A 52 -2.67 1.01 -6.18
N TRP A 53 -1.84 0.75 -5.18
CA TRP A 53 -0.40 0.76 -5.31
C TRP A 53 0.06 -0.53 -5.96
N GLU A 54 0.80 -0.39 -7.06
CA GLU A 54 1.35 -1.50 -7.82
C GLU A 54 2.84 -1.26 -8.05
N LEU A 55 3.66 -2.27 -7.76
CA LEU A 55 5.10 -2.28 -8.06
C LEU A 55 5.38 -3.50 -8.95
N ASP A 56 5.88 -3.25 -10.16
CA ASP A 56 6.06 -4.28 -11.20
C ASP A 56 4.78 -5.12 -11.47
N GLY A 57 3.62 -4.47 -11.39
CA GLY A 57 2.30 -5.12 -11.55
C GLY A 57 1.83 -5.94 -10.35
N ASN A 58 2.55 -5.91 -9.23
CA ASN A 58 2.19 -6.60 -8.00
C ASN A 58 1.61 -5.62 -6.96
N PRO A 59 0.55 -6.01 -6.23
CA PRO A 59 -0.03 -5.18 -5.18
C PRO A 59 0.95 -4.98 -4.01
N VAL A 60 0.93 -3.78 -3.45
CA VAL A 60 1.68 -3.43 -2.23
C VAL A 60 0.76 -3.44 -1.02
N TYR A 61 1.25 -3.95 0.11
CA TYR A 61 0.53 -4.02 1.37
C TYR A 61 1.28 -3.23 2.44
N CYS A 62 0.56 -2.65 3.41
CA CYS A 62 1.15 -2.08 4.61
C CYS A 62 0.75 -2.92 5.82
N LEU A 63 1.66 -3.78 6.30
CA LEU A 63 1.45 -4.52 7.53
C LEU A 63 2.16 -3.80 8.68
N ARG A 64 1.48 -3.69 9.82
CA ARG A 64 2.02 -3.11 11.06
C ARG A 64 2.30 -1.61 11.00
N GLY A 65 1.64 -0.88 10.11
CA GLY A 65 1.53 0.59 10.14
C GLY A 65 2.78 1.38 9.76
N ALA A 66 3.91 0.72 9.49
CA ALA A 66 5.18 1.42 9.20
C ALA A 66 6.01 0.81 8.08
N ARG A 67 5.67 -0.40 7.58
CA ARG A 67 6.44 -1.08 6.54
C ARG A 67 5.54 -1.58 5.44
N TYR A 68 5.91 -1.20 4.22
CA TYR A 68 5.31 -1.74 3.02
C TYR A 68 5.98 -3.06 2.66
N GLU A 69 5.20 -3.98 2.12
CA GLU A 69 5.68 -5.29 1.71
C GLU A 69 4.98 -5.80 0.44
N SER A 70 5.68 -6.68 -0.28
CA SER A 70 5.14 -7.39 -1.44
C SER A 70 4.23 -8.54 -1.01
N LEU A 71 3.64 -9.23 -1.98
CA LEU A 71 2.87 -10.45 -1.72
C LEU A 71 3.66 -11.51 -0.94
N ASP A 72 4.93 -11.71 -1.28
CA ASP A 72 5.86 -12.66 -0.65
C ASP A 72 6.47 -12.17 0.68
N GLU A 73 5.90 -11.15 1.31
CA GLU A 73 6.36 -10.59 2.59
C GLU A 73 7.77 -9.97 2.51
N LEU A 74 8.22 -9.62 1.30
CA LEU A 74 9.49 -8.90 1.12
C LEU A 74 9.30 -7.43 1.49
N PRO A 75 10.15 -6.86 2.36
CA PRO A 75 10.07 -5.45 2.71
C PRO A 75 10.35 -4.58 1.48
N LEU A 76 9.52 -3.57 1.28
CA LEU A 76 9.64 -2.60 0.19
C LEU A 76 10.01 -1.23 0.76
N HIS A 77 11.05 -0.61 0.20
CA HIS A 77 11.53 0.72 0.59
C HIS A 77 10.68 1.82 -0.07
N LEU A 78 9.43 1.90 0.36
CA LEU A 78 8.42 2.82 -0.15
C LEU A 78 8.08 3.88 0.89
N SER A 79 7.61 5.03 0.43
CA SER A 79 7.09 6.09 1.29
C SER A 79 5.81 6.68 0.70
N ARG A 80 4.84 6.99 1.56
CA ARG A 80 3.55 7.56 1.14
C ARG A 80 3.71 9.05 0.90
N CYS A 81 3.35 9.49 -0.30
CA CYS A 81 3.35 10.90 -0.65
C CYS A 81 2.33 11.67 0.21
N PRO A 82 2.73 12.76 0.89
CA PRO A 82 1.81 13.53 1.74
C PRO A 82 0.69 14.19 0.94
N ASP A 83 0.94 14.56 -0.31
CA ASP A 83 -0.03 15.24 -1.16
C ASP A 83 -1.11 14.31 -1.71
N CYS A 84 -0.71 13.35 -2.56
CA CYS A 84 -1.68 12.50 -3.26
C CYS A 84 -1.92 11.15 -2.58
N GLY A 85 -1.14 10.80 -1.54
CA GLY A 85 -1.16 9.47 -0.94
C GLY A 85 -0.61 8.36 -1.84
N GLY A 86 -0.01 8.70 -2.98
CA GLY A 86 0.63 7.76 -3.89
C GLY A 86 2.00 7.30 -3.38
N MET A 87 2.64 6.43 -4.15
CA MET A 87 3.90 5.80 -3.79
C MET A 87 5.11 6.68 -4.18
N GLY A 88 6.10 6.77 -3.31
CA GLY A 88 7.46 7.19 -3.62
C GLY A 88 8.40 6.01 -3.44
N ILE A 89 9.26 5.74 -4.43
CA ILE A 89 10.20 4.61 -4.42
C ILE A 89 11.59 5.13 -4.03
N ARG A 90 12.22 4.52 -3.02
CA ARG A 90 13.64 4.76 -2.75
C ARG A 90 14.49 3.95 -3.71
N THR A 91 15.19 4.62 -4.61
CA THR A 91 16.31 4.02 -5.34
C THR A 91 17.55 4.08 -4.46
N ASP A 92 18.10 2.92 -4.14
CA ASP A 92 19.21 2.73 -3.19
C ASP A 92 20.53 3.32 -3.72
N GLU A 93 20.67 4.65 -3.62
CA GLU A 93 21.97 5.31 -3.50
C GLU A 93 21.85 6.27 -2.32
N ILE A 94 22.14 5.74 -1.13
CA ILE A 94 22.21 6.51 0.11
C ILE A 94 23.44 7.43 0.03
N THR A 95 23.35 8.50 -0.73
CA THR A 95 24.22 9.66 -0.53
C THR A 95 23.56 10.55 0.51
N VAL A 96 24.27 10.80 1.60
CA VAL A 96 23.83 11.44 2.86
C VAL A 96 23.26 12.87 2.68
N GLU A 97 23.24 13.40 1.45
CA GLU A 97 23.01 14.82 1.16
C GLU A 97 21.65 15.14 0.50
N SER A 98 20.84 14.16 0.09
CA SER A 98 19.47 14.42 -0.39
C SER A 98 18.59 13.16 -0.34
N ASP A 99 17.85 12.95 0.75
CA ASP A 99 16.84 11.89 0.88
C ASP A 99 15.46 12.36 0.36
N CYS A 100 15.47 13.12 -0.73
CA CYS A 100 14.26 13.56 -1.41
C CYS A 100 13.74 12.40 -2.28
N ILE A 101 12.57 11.87 -1.93
CA ILE A 101 11.88 10.88 -2.75
C ILE A 101 10.88 11.59 -3.64
N ARG A 102 10.81 11.17 -4.90
CA ARG A 102 9.80 11.62 -5.84
C ARG A 102 8.62 10.66 -5.88
N CYS A 103 7.40 11.17 -5.72
CA CYS A 103 6.20 10.39 -5.92
C CYS A 103 6.07 9.96 -7.39
N VAL A 104 5.86 8.67 -7.65
CA VAL A 104 5.66 8.15 -9.01
C VAL A 104 4.33 8.60 -9.63
N GLN A 105 3.40 9.09 -8.81
CA GLN A 105 2.05 9.44 -9.23
C GLN A 105 1.85 10.92 -9.54
N CYS A 106 2.31 11.81 -8.64
CA CYS A 106 2.16 13.26 -8.83
C CYS A 106 3.49 13.98 -9.09
N GLY A 107 4.62 13.29 -8.99
CA GLY A 107 5.94 13.89 -9.17
C GLY A 107 6.40 14.81 -8.03
N HIS A 108 5.63 14.95 -6.96
CA HIS A 108 6.03 15.72 -5.77
C HIS A 108 7.27 15.09 -5.13
N GLU A 109 8.29 15.90 -4.91
CA GLU A 109 9.50 15.55 -4.17
C GLU A 109 9.31 15.89 -2.70
N PHE A 110 9.50 14.90 -1.82
CA PHE A 110 9.34 15.06 -0.38
C PHE A 110 10.45 14.36 0.37
N ASP A 111 10.88 15.00 1.47
CA ASP A 111 11.88 14.44 2.37
C ASP A 111 11.20 13.45 3.33
N THR A 112 11.86 12.33 3.58
CA THR A 112 11.29 11.28 4.44
C THR A 112 11.77 11.31 5.89
N ARG A 113 12.62 12.28 6.26
CA ARG A 113 13.15 12.42 7.61
C ARG A 113 12.13 13.06 8.57
N LEU A 114 11.00 13.54 8.06
CA LEU A 114 10.00 14.24 8.83
C LEU A 114 8.89 13.32 9.37
N GLU A 115 9.21 12.60 10.44
CA GLU A 115 8.26 12.27 11.53
C GLU A 115 8.94 12.36 12.91
N MET A 116 9.60 13.50 13.20
CA MET A 116 9.88 13.91 14.57
C MET A 116 9.40 15.35 14.80
N MET A 117 8.09 15.54 14.89
CA MET A 117 7.54 16.63 15.69
C MET A 117 6.45 16.06 16.58
N GLU A 118 6.81 16.01 17.85
CA GLU A 118 6.00 15.64 19.00
C GLU A 118 4.73 16.51 19.04
N THR A 119 3.59 15.92 19.38
CA THR A 119 2.42 16.65 19.90
C THR A 119 1.99 16.00 21.22
#